data_AF-A0A369XMX6-F1
#
_entry.id   AF-A0A369XMX6-F1
#
_cell.length_a   1.000
_cell.length_b   1.000
_cell.length_c   1.000
_cell.angle_alpha   90.00
_cell.angle_beta   90.00
_cell.angle_gamma   90.00
#
_symmetry.space_group_name_H-M   'P 1'
#
loop_
_entity.id
_entity.type
_entity.pdbx_description
1 polymer ?
#
loop_
_entity_poly.entity_id
_entity_poly.type
_entity_poly.pdbx_seq_one_letter_code
_entity_poly.pdbx_strand_id
1 'polypeptide(L)'
;MMQAKTHARVLRDPEVVLNLWAYADEEGYVMRIAGKTYVMDGDDAEKLTLLRQLSATDFLSAPWQKVPQNFTVHNADGQKMLGVAHASLVGDPNAQEPLFGPLMDSLAKGLPEQLRNLHGDYSRFRLELSNSPLCVTTVVMEYEDGRLEPMVSA
;
A
#
# COMPACT_ATOMS: atom_id res chain seq x y z
N MET A 1 -28.73 21.87 -11.69
CA MET A 1 -27.83 20.72 -11.94
C MET A 1 -28.49 19.80 -12.95
N MET A 2 -27.87 19.59 -14.12
CA MET A 2 -28.31 18.52 -15.03
C MET A 2 -27.79 17.19 -14.46
N GLN A 3 -28.68 16.25 -14.17
CA GLN A 3 -28.28 14.86 -13.93
C GLN A 3 -27.81 14.28 -15.26
N ALA A 4 -26.52 13.98 -15.36
CA ALA A 4 -26.03 13.13 -16.44
C ALA A 4 -26.70 11.75 -16.35
N LYS A 5 -27.05 11.17 -17.49
CA LYS A 5 -27.59 9.80 -17.54
C LYS A 5 -26.49 8.83 -17.08
N THR A 6 -26.81 7.97 -16.14
CA THR A 6 -25.92 6.91 -15.69
C THR A 6 -25.90 5.79 -16.72
N HIS A 7 -24.71 5.33 -17.10
CA HIS A 7 -24.52 4.20 -18.01
C HIS A 7 -23.83 3.07 -17.27
N ALA A 8 -24.22 1.83 -17.58
CA ALA A 8 -23.49 0.66 -17.12
C ALA A 8 -22.10 0.65 -17.77
N ARG A 9 -21.07 0.41 -16.95
CA ARG A 9 -19.68 0.24 -17.40
C ARG A 9 -19.26 -1.20 -17.12
N VAL A 10 -18.76 -1.89 -18.15
CA VAL A 10 -18.10 -3.19 -17.99
C VAL A 10 -16.68 -2.94 -17.48
N LEU A 11 -16.27 -3.68 -16.46
CA LEU A 11 -14.91 -3.62 -15.93
C LEU A 11 -13.93 -4.33 -16.87
N ARG A 12 -12.76 -3.73 -17.10
CA ARG A 12 -11.69 -4.29 -17.93
C ARG A 12 -10.61 -4.89 -17.03
N ASP A 13 -10.61 -6.20 -16.87
CA ASP A 13 -9.59 -6.93 -16.07
C ASP A 13 -9.40 -6.35 -14.64
N PRO A 14 -10.45 -6.41 -13.80
CA PRO A 14 -10.39 -5.87 -12.45
C PRO A 14 -9.48 -6.72 -11.57
N GLU A 15 -8.52 -6.09 -10.89
CA GLU A 15 -7.61 -6.75 -9.97
C GLU A 15 -7.42 -5.96 -8.67
N VAL A 16 -6.86 -6.61 -7.66
CA VAL A 16 -6.49 -5.97 -6.40
C VAL A 16 -5.08 -5.39 -6.52
N VAL A 17 -4.95 -4.10 -6.25
CA VAL A 17 -3.69 -3.35 -6.28
C VAL A 17 -3.44 -2.61 -4.97
N LEU A 18 -2.23 -2.10 -4.76
CA LEU A 18 -1.78 -1.59 -3.46
C LEU A 18 -1.06 -0.25 -3.55
N ASN A 19 -1.24 0.59 -2.54
CA ASN A 19 -0.21 1.56 -2.15
C ASN A 19 0.39 1.14 -0.81
N LEU A 20 1.70 1.29 -0.69
CA LEU A 20 2.49 0.98 0.50
C LEU A 20 3.29 2.22 0.91
N TRP A 21 3.37 2.46 2.21
CA TRP A 21 4.09 3.61 2.76
C TRP A 21 5.03 3.17 3.86
N ALA A 22 6.25 3.72 3.83
CA ALA A 22 7.21 3.64 4.92
C ALA A 22 7.40 5.04 5.48
N TYR A 23 7.23 5.19 6.79
CA TYR A 23 7.36 6.48 7.44
C TYR A 23 8.75 6.60 8.03
N ALA A 24 9.55 7.51 7.48
CA ALA A 24 10.94 7.72 7.86
C ALA A 24 11.07 9.04 8.63
N ASP A 25 11.81 9.03 9.74
CA ASP A 25 12.23 10.28 10.39
C ASP A 25 13.32 11.02 9.59
N GLU A 26 13.77 12.17 10.10
CA GLU A 26 14.80 12.99 9.48
C GLU A 26 16.18 12.31 9.42
N GLU A 27 16.41 11.27 10.24
CA GLU A 27 17.62 10.43 10.20
C GLU A 27 17.47 9.24 9.22
N GLY A 28 16.29 9.07 8.61
CA GLY A 28 15.98 8.02 7.66
C GLY A 28 15.55 6.69 8.31
N TYR A 29 15.27 6.67 9.62
CA TYR A 29 14.76 5.48 10.29
C TYR A 29 13.26 5.32 10.09
N VAL A 30 12.87 4.12 9.69
CA VAL A 30 11.48 3.71 9.49
C VAL A 30 11.04 2.86 10.66
N MET A 31 10.08 3.36 11.43
CA MET A 31 9.50 2.64 12.58
C MET A 31 8.09 2.11 12.32
N ARG A 32 7.38 2.72 11.36
CA ARG A 32 6.02 2.33 10.99
C ARG A 32 5.86 2.27 9.49
N ILE A 33 5.01 1.35 9.05
CA ILE A 33 4.62 1.14 7.66
C ILE A 33 3.10 1.17 7.58
N ALA A 34 2.54 1.53 6.43
CA ALA A 34 1.11 1.46 6.18
C ALA A 34 0.85 0.97 4.76
N GLY A 35 -0.39 0.54 4.50
CA GLY A 35 -0.78 0.12 3.18
C GLY A 35 -2.29 0.19 3.00
N LYS A 36 -2.72 0.28 1.74
CA LYS A 36 -4.13 0.37 1.37
C LYS A 36 -4.36 -0.39 0.06
N THR A 37 -5.40 -1.22 0.06
CA THR A 37 -5.85 -1.99 -1.09
C THR A 37 -6.88 -1.21 -1.89
N TYR A 38 -6.85 -1.39 -3.20
CA TYR A 38 -7.85 -0.90 -4.13
C TYR A 38 -8.22 -2.03 -5.10
N VAL A 39 -9.42 -1.93 -5.68
CA VAL A 39 -9.77 -2.71 -6.87
C VAL A 39 -9.78 -1.74 -8.04
N MET A 40 -8.95 -2.00 -9.04
CA MET A 40 -8.83 -1.16 -10.24
C MET A 40 -8.97 -1.99 -11.51
N ASP A 41 -9.47 -1.36 -12.57
CA ASP A 41 -9.62 -1.95 -13.90
C ASP A 41 -8.92 -1.06 -14.94
N GLY A 42 -8.54 -1.63 -16.08
CA GLY A 42 -7.69 -0.97 -17.08
C GLY A 42 -6.36 -1.69 -17.26
N ASP A 43 -5.45 -1.07 -18.01
CA ASP A 43 -4.09 -1.60 -18.14
C ASP A 43 -3.19 -1.20 -16.95
N ASP A 44 -2.02 -1.84 -16.84
CA ASP A 44 -1.08 -1.59 -15.76
C ASP A 44 -0.60 -0.13 -15.70
N ALA A 45 -0.49 0.55 -16.85
CA ALA A 45 -0.04 1.93 -16.90
C ALA A 45 -1.11 2.89 -16.34
N GLU A 46 -2.39 2.66 -16.68
CA GLU A 46 -3.54 3.38 -16.12
C GLU A 46 -3.61 3.16 -14.59
N LYS A 47 -3.51 1.90 -14.14
CA LYS A 47 -3.55 1.52 -12.72
C LYS A 47 -2.41 2.16 -11.93
N LEU A 48 -1.17 2.05 -12.42
CA LEU A 48 0.02 2.63 -11.77
C LEU A 48 -0.03 4.15 -11.75
N THR A 49 -0.56 4.79 -12.79
CA THR A 49 -0.74 6.25 -12.82
C THR A 49 -1.68 6.69 -11.70
N LEU A 50 -2.82 6.01 -11.53
CA LEU A 50 -3.75 6.32 -10.45
C LEU A 50 -3.16 6.02 -9.06
N LEU A 51 -2.45 4.89 -8.91
CA LEU A 51 -1.78 4.55 -7.65
C LEU A 51 -0.79 5.62 -7.20
N ARG A 52 0.04 6.14 -8.11
CA ARG A 52 0.97 7.25 -7.82
C ARG A 52 0.26 8.52 -7.38
N GLN A 53 -0.87 8.85 -7.99
CA GLN A 53 -1.68 10.01 -7.58
C GLN A 53 -2.24 9.82 -6.16
N LEU A 54 -2.78 8.63 -5.87
CA LEU A 54 -3.34 8.31 -4.56
C LEU A 54 -2.25 8.18 -3.48
N SER A 55 -1.02 7.79 -3.84
CA SER A 55 0.07 7.60 -2.86
C SER A 55 0.50 8.91 -2.21
N ALA A 56 0.23 10.04 -2.86
CA ALA A 56 0.50 11.39 -2.35
C ALA A 56 -0.41 11.81 -1.19
N THR A 57 -1.53 11.13 -0.93
CA THR A 57 -2.49 11.58 0.10
C THR A 57 -3.06 10.47 0.96
N ASP A 58 -3.26 9.28 0.40
CA ASP A 58 -4.05 8.24 1.07
C ASP A 58 -3.36 7.64 2.29
N PHE A 59 -2.06 7.89 2.47
CA PHE A 59 -1.31 7.56 3.68
C PHE A 59 -1.95 8.14 4.94
N LEU A 60 -2.60 9.31 4.84
CA LEU A 60 -3.33 9.95 5.95
C LEU A 60 -4.54 9.14 6.43
N SER A 61 -5.06 8.24 5.59
CA SER A 61 -6.21 7.36 5.89
C SER A 61 -5.82 5.89 6.06
N ALA A 62 -4.57 5.54 5.78
CA ALA A 62 -4.10 4.17 5.81
C ALA A 62 -3.70 3.77 7.24
N PRO A 63 -4.22 2.65 7.78
CA PRO A 63 -3.83 2.20 9.09
C PRO A 63 -2.36 1.78 9.09
N TRP A 64 -1.62 2.24 10.10
CA TRP A 64 -0.22 1.89 10.28
C TRP A 64 -0.06 0.56 11.03
N GLN A 65 1.06 -0.09 10.76
CA GLN A 65 1.59 -1.24 11.50
C GLN A 65 3.05 -0.97 11.85
N LYS A 66 3.55 -1.69 12.86
CA LYS A 66 4.97 -1.64 13.21
C LYS A 66 5.79 -2.34 12.14
N VAL A 67 7.02 -1.89 11.92
CA VAL A 67 7.99 -2.62 11.11
C VAL A 67 8.25 -4.02 11.71
N PRO A 68 8.36 -5.07 10.89
CA PRO A 68 8.66 -6.42 11.36
C PRO A 68 9.92 -6.50 12.25
N GLN A 69 9.86 -7.30 13.33
CA GLN A 69 10.92 -7.36 14.35
C GLN A 69 12.25 -7.95 13.86
N ASN A 70 12.27 -8.62 12.70
CA ASN A 70 13.49 -9.10 12.05
C ASN A 70 14.36 -7.98 11.49
N PHE A 71 13.83 -6.76 11.35
CA PHE A 71 14.62 -5.59 11.01
C PHE A 71 15.32 -5.04 12.25
N THR A 72 16.60 -4.74 12.08
CA THR A 72 17.46 -4.20 13.12
C THR A 72 18.33 -3.11 12.54
N VAL A 73 18.45 -2.00 13.28
CA VAL A 73 19.42 -0.95 13.00
C VAL A 73 20.27 -0.68 14.24
N HIS A 74 21.52 -0.29 14.04
CA HIS A 74 22.38 0.24 15.11
C HIS A 74 22.36 1.77 15.02
N ASN A 75 21.98 2.45 16.09
CA ASN A 75 21.99 3.92 16.12
C ASN A 75 23.43 4.47 16.27
N ALA A 76 23.58 5.79 16.27
CA ALA A 76 24.88 6.46 16.42
C ALA A 76 25.62 6.08 17.72
N ASP A 77 24.90 5.71 18.77
CA ASP A 77 25.46 5.24 20.05
C ASP A 77 25.78 3.72 20.06
N GLY A 78 25.61 3.03 18.93
CA GLY A 78 25.83 1.60 18.76
C GLY A 78 24.73 0.71 19.36
N GLN A 79 23.66 1.29 19.90
CA GLN A 79 22.53 0.56 20.47
C GLN A 79 21.71 -0.11 19.37
N LYS A 80 21.31 -1.35 19.63
CA LYS A 80 20.50 -2.16 18.73
C LYS A 80 19.02 -1.78 18.86
N MET A 81 18.42 -1.28 17.78
CA MET A 81 17.00 -0.98 17.68
C MET A 81 16.30 -2.09 16.89
N LEU A 82 15.27 -2.72 17.49
CA LEU A 82 14.48 -3.78 16.86
C LEU A 82 13.20 -3.21 16.25
N GLY A 83 12.75 -3.78 15.12
CA GLY A 83 11.56 -3.28 14.42
C GLY A 83 11.79 -1.87 13.86
N VAL A 84 13.02 -1.62 13.37
CA VAL A 84 13.42 -0.39 12.71
C VAL A 84 14.13 -0.77 11.42
N ALA A 85 13.74 -0.15 10.33
CA ALA A 85 14.40 -0.24 9.04
C ALA A 85 15.03 1.11 8.67
N HIS A 86 15.89 1.15 7.65
CA HIS A 86 16.36 2.40 7.08
C HIS A 86 15.63 2.67 5.75
N ALA A 87 15.33 3.93 5.44
CA ALA A 87 14.57 4.34 4.26
C ALA A 87 15.18 3.83 2.95
N SER A 88 16.51 3.61 2.90
CA SER A 88 17.18 3.02 1.75
C SER A 88 16.71 1.60 1.40
N LEU A 89 16.16 0.86 2.37
CA LEU A 89 15.62 -0.50 2.14
C LEU A 89 14.27 -0.47 1.44
N VAL A 90 13.57 0.66 1.43
CA VAL A 90 12.23 0.79 0.83
C VAL A 90 12.27 0.59 -0.69
N GLY A 91 13.37 0.98 -1.33
CA GLY A 91 13.61 0.78 -2.76
C GLY A 91 14.46 -0.47 -3.10
N ASP A 92 14.89 -1.24 -2.11
CA ASP A 92 15.68 -2.46 -2.33
C ASP A 92 14.73 -3.63 -2.66
N PRO A 93 14.83 -4.23 -3.87
CA PRO A 93 14.00 -5.37 -4.26
C PRO A 93 14.10 -6.56 -3.30
N ASN A 94 15.24 -6.74 -2.63
CA ASN A 94 15.45 -7.86 -1.71
C ASN A 94 14.86 -7.60 -0.31
N ALA A 95 14.60 -6.33 0.03
CA ALA A 95 14.05 -5.94 1.32
C ALA A 95 12.53 -5.72 1.28
N GLN A 96 11.95 -5.55 0.09
CA GLN A 96 10.53 -5.26 -0.08
C GLN A 96 9.63 -6.36 0.52
N GLU A 97 9.86 -7.63 0.17
CA GLU A 97 9.06 -8.75 0.69
C GLU A 97 9.21 -8.92 2.20
N PRO A 98 10.43 -8.95 2.80
CA PRO A 98 10.55 -9.00 4.25
C PRO A 98 9.91 -7.81 4.99
N LEU A 99 9.97 -6.60 4.41
CA LEU A 99 9.46 -5.37 5.04
C LEU A 99 7.94 -5.27 4.98
N PHE A 100 7.35 -5.51 3.80
CA PHE A 100 5.93 -5.29 3.55
C PHE A 100 5.11 -6.59 3.44
N GLY A 101 5.73 -7.76 3.29
CA GLY A 101 5.03 -9.05 3.15
C GLY A 101 3.98 -9.29 4.24
N PRO A 102 4.32 -9.19 5.54
CA PRO A 102 3.34 -9.35 6.61
C PRO A 102 2.17 -8.35 6.54
N LEU A 103 2.45 -7.11 6.10
CA LEU A 103 1.42 -6.09 5.89
C LEU A 103 0.52 -6.45 4.70
N MET A 104 1.11 -6.89 3.59
CA MET A 104 0.38 -7.33 2.40
C MET A 104 -0.51 -8.54 2.70
N ASP A 105 -0.02 -9.51 3.49
CA ASP A 105 -0.81 -10.64 3.96
C ASP A 105 -2.02 -10.19 4.81
N SER A 106 -1.80 -9.23 5.69
CA SER A 106 -2.87 -8.64 6.50
C SER A 106 -3.92 -7.95 5.63
N LEU A 107 -3.48 -7.20 4.62
CA LEU A 107 -4.37 -6.50 3.68
C LEU A 107 -5.16 -7.49 2.81
N ALA A 108 -4.52 -8.54 2.30
CA ALA A 108 -5.17 -9.59 1.53
C ALA A 108 -6.26 -10.30 2.35
N LYS A 109 -5.99 -10.61 3.63
CA LYS A 109 -6.99 -11.19 4.55
C LYS A 109 -8.19 -10.27 4.78
N GLY A 110 -7.98 -8.95 4.71
CA GLY A 110 -9.01 -7.93 4.87
C GLY A 110 -9.93 -7.73 3.67
N LEU A 111 -9.64 -8.36 2.51
CA LEU A 111 -10.47 -8.22 1.32
C LEU A 111 -11.86 -8.85 1.56
N PRO A 112 -12.94 -8.10 1.29
CA PRO A 112 -14.30 -8.56 1.59
C PRO A 112 -14.78 -9.62 0.61
N GLU A 113 -15.62 -10.54 1.09
CA GLU A 113 -16.46 -11.34 0.20
C GLU A 113 -17.49 -10.45 -0.51
N GLN A 114 -17.80 -10.81 -1.74
CA GLN A 114 -18.83 -10.23 -2.57
C GLN A 114 -19.85 -11.30 -2.95
N LEU A 115 -21.05 -10.86 -3.31
CA LEU A 115 -22.10 -11.71 -3.84
C LEU A 115 -22.31 -11.41 -5.32
N ARG A 116 -22.49 -12.45 -6.11
CA ARG A 116 -22.91 -12.34 -7.50
C ARG A 116 -24.02 -13.33 -7.80
N ASN A 117 -24.97 -12.93 -8.64
CA ASN A 117 -25.96 -13.85 -9.18
C ASN A 117 -25.39 -14.50 -10.44
N LEU A 118 -25.35 -15.83 -10.46
CA LEU A 118 -25.01 -16.63 -11.62
C LEU A 118 -26.21 -17.50 -11.94
N HIS A 119 -26.87 -17.22 -13.07
CA HIS A 119 -28.00 -18.02 -13.58
C HIS A 119 -29.17 -18.19 -12.58
N GLY A 120 -29.43 -17.20 -11.74
CA GLY A 120 -30.51 -17.25 -10.74
C GLY A 120 -30.03 -17.57 -9.33
N ASP A 121 -28.84 -18.15 -9.18
CA ASP A 121 -28.27 -18.52 -7.89
C ASP A 121 -27.25 -17.49 -7.39
N TYR A 122 -27.33 -17.13 -6.11
CA TYR A 122 -26.32 -16.27 -5.50
C TYR A 122 -25.11 -17.10 -5.07
N SER A 123 -23.94 -16.71 -5.56
CA SER A 123 -22.65 -17.28 -5.17
C SER A 123 -21.78 -16.21 -4.52
N ARG A 124 -21.00 -16.62 -3.52
CA ARG A 124 -19.96 -15.78 -2.92
C ARG A 124 -18.69 -15.88 -3.74
N PHE A 125 -17.97 -14.78 -3.86
CA PHE A 125 -16.62 -14.74 -4.39
C PHE A 125 -15.81 -13.67 -3.66
N ARG A 126 -14.49 -13.74 -3.76
CA ARG A 126 -13.58 -12.73 -3.24
C ARG A 126 -12.49 -12.52 -4.30
N LEU A 127 -12.09 -11.26 -4.51
CA LEU A 127 -10.89 -10.99 -5.30
C LEU A 127 -9.66 -11.28 -4.43
N GLU A 128 -8.67 -11.92 -5.01
CA GLU A 128 -7.42 -12.25 -4.33
C GLU A 128 -6.33 -11.26 -4.71
N LEU A 129 -5.42 -11.00 -3.78
CA LEU A 129 -4.18 -10.29 -4.09
C LEU A 129 -3.29 -11.24 -4.88
N SER A 130 -2.79 -10.82 -6.05
CA SER A 130 -1.93 -11.67 -6.86
C SER A 130 -0.55 -11.87 -6.20
N ASN A 131 0.22 -12.86 -6.65
CA ASN A 131 1.57 -13.12 -6.14
C ASN A 131 2.58 -12.02 -6.54
N SER A 132 2.23 -11.16 -7.48
CA SER A 132 3.06 -10.05 -7.95
C SER A 132 2.16 -8.84 -8.19
N PRO A 133 1.56 -8.29 -7.11
CA PRO A 133 0.54 -7.28 -7.26
C PRO A 133 1.17 -5.97 -7.71
N LEU A 134 0.44 -5.24 -8.57
CA LEU A 134 0.81 -3.86 -8.87
C LEU A 134 0.76 -3.05 -7.59
N CYS A 135 1.89 -2.43 -7.27
CA CYS A 135 2.03 -1.60 -6.09
C CYS A 135 2.93 -0.39 -6.33
N VAL A 136 2.65 0.68 -5.60
CA VAL A 136 3.55 1.82 -5.46
C VAL A 136 3.96 1.92 -4.00
N THR A 137 5.27 1.94 -3.77
CA THR A 137 5.86 2.19 -2.46
C THR A 137 6.30 3.64 -2.37
N THR A 138 5.95 4.32 -1.29
CA THR A 138 6.26 5.74 -1.09
C THR A 138 6.87 5.93 0.30
N VAL A 139 7.99 6.65 0.39
CA VAL A 139 8.51 7.10 1.69
C VAL A 139 7.73 8.34 2.11
N VAL A 140 7.26 8.38 3.35
CA VAL A 140 6.67 9.57 3.96
C VAL A 140 7.65 10.08 5.00
N MET A 141 8.19 11.28 4.81
CA MET A 141 9.06 11.92 5.79
C MET A 141 8.21 12.43 6.96
N GLU A 142 8.57 12.01 8.17
CA GLU A 142 8.04 12.49 9.44
C GLU A 142 9.00 13.50 10.05
N TYR A 143 8.56 14.74 10.18
CA TYR A 143 9.35 15.80 10.81
C TYR A 143 8.99 15.95 12.28
N GLU A 144 9.91 16.47 13.08
CA GLU A 144 9.67 16.73 14.51
C GLU A 144 8.50 17.69 14.78
N ASP A 145 8.18 18.57 13.82
CA ASP A 145 7.05 19.51 13.89
C ASP A 145 5.68 18.86 13.58
N GLY A 146 5.67 17.55 13.30
CA GLY A 146 4.47 16.75 13.01
C GLY A 146 4.02 16.79 11.55
N ARG A 147 4.74 17.47 10.65
CA ARG A 147 4.46 17.39 9.21
C ARG A 147 4.77 15.99 8.68
N LEU A 148 3.95 15.58 7.71
CA LEU A 148 4.11 14.34 6.95
C LEU A 148 4.21 14.70 5.47
N GLU A 149 5.35 14.40 4.85
CA GLU A 149 5.59 14.72 3.44
C GLU A 149 5.89 13.46 2.62
N PRO A 150 5.01 13.09 1.68
CA PRO A 150 5.26 11.94 0.83
C PRO A 150 6.29 12.28 -0.25
N MET A 151 7.31 11.44 -0.36
CA MET A 151 8.36 11.54 -1.38
C MET A 151 7.84 10.88 -2.66
N VAL A 152 7.07 11.65 -3.43
CA VAL A 152 6.51 11.23 -4.72
C VAL A 152 7.39 11.71 -5.88
N SER A 153 7.61 10.84 -6.86
CA SER A 153 8.21 11.25 -8.14
C SER A 153 7.12 11.83 -9.04
N ALA A 154 7.41 12.96 -9.67
CA ALA A 154 6.54 13.60 -10.67
C ALA A 154 6.42 12.77 -11.95
#